data_AF-A0A2G4F6N1-F1
#
_entry.id   AF-A0A2G4F6N1-F1
#
_cell.length_a   1.000
_cell.length_b   1.000
_cell.length_c   1.000
_cell.angle_alpha   90.00
_cell.angle_beta   90.00
_cell.angle_gamma   90.00
#
_symmetry.space_group_name_H-M   'P 1'
#
loop_
_entity.id
_entity.type
_entity.pdbx_description
1 polymer ?
#
loop_
_entity_poly.entity_id
_entity_poly.type
_entity_poly.pdbx_seq_one_letter_code
_entity_poly.pdbx_strand_id
1 'polypeptide(L)' 'MANLRTIAPEPQATELIELKEDSQIWASLKKAIGSSSGFQRWQLELNFESQQANVSIDQQVRSYLRETLETLAY' A
#
# COMPACT_ATOMS: atom_id res chain seq x y z
N MET A 1 41.49 -32.81 10.62
CA MET A 1 41.44 -31.33 10.65
C MET A 1 40.11 -30.90 10.05
N ALA A 2 39.09 -30.72 10.89
CA ALA A 2 37.74 -30.38 10.45
C ALA A 2 37.52 -28.88 10.62
N ASN A 3 37.64 -28.11 9.52
CA ASN A 3 37.12 -26.75 9.49
C ASN A 3 35.65 -26.81 9.07
N LEU A 4 34.76 -26.86 10.05
CA LEU A 4 33.33 -26.66 9.84
C LEU A 4 33.09 -25.18 9.59
N ARG A 5 32.82 -24.85 8.33
CA ARG A 5 32.35 -23.54 7.88
C ARG A 5 31.00 -23.25 8.53
N THR A 6 31.01 -22.47 9.62
CA THR A 6 29.79 -21.83 10.14
C THR A 6 29.43 -20.69 9.20
N ILE A 7 28.66 -21.00 8.17
CA ILE A 7 27.89 -20.00 7.42
C ILE A 7 26.64 -19.71 8.23
N ALA A 8 26.69 -18.66 9.06
CA ALA A 8 25.47 -18.05 9.57
C ALA A 8 24.64 -17.57 8.36
N PRO A 9 23.31 -17.75 8.35
CA PRO A 9 22.48 -17.15 7.31
C PRO A 9 22.56 -15.62 7.45
N GLU A 10 22.98 -14.95 6.38
CA GLU A 10 22.98 -13.48 6.31
C GLU A 10 21.57 -12.93 6.57
N PRO A 11 21.38 -11.93 7.46
CA PRO A 11 20.09 -11.31 7.72
C PRO A 11 19.52 -10.53 6.52
N GLN A 12 20.32 -10.29 5.48
CA GLN A 12 19.94 -9.47 4.33
C GLN A 12 18.91 -10.13 3.42
N ALA A 13 18.88 -11.47 3.34
CA ALA A 13 17.95 -12.17 2.46
C ALA A 13 16.51 -12.11 2.97
N THR A 14 16.30 -12.18 4.29
CA THR A 14 14.97 -12.18 4.90
C THR A 14 14.31 -10.80 4.83
N GLU A 15 15.06 -9.73 5.12
CA GLU A 15 14.54 -8.35 5.09
C GLU A 15 14.10 -7.93 3.67
N LEU A 16 14.85 -8.34 2.64
CA LEU A 16 14.47 -8.07 1.24
C LEU A 16 13.24 -8.87 0.78
N ILE A 17 12.97 -10.03 1.38
CA ILE A 17 11.77 -10.81 1.09
C ILE A 17 10.55 -10.15 1.74
N GLU A 18 10.64 -9.73 3.01
CA GLU A 18 9.58 -9.01 3.71
C GLU A 18 9.21 -7.70 3.00
N LEU A 19 10.20 -6.89 2.59
CA LEU A 19 9.95 -5.65 1.85
C LEU A 19 9.29 -5.87 0.49
N LYS A 20 9.63 -6.98 -0.20
CA LYS A 20 8.98 -7.36 -1.47
C LYS A 20 7.55 -7.83 -1.24
N GLU A 21 7.33 -8.62 -0.20
CA GLU A 21 6.02 -9.10 0.19
C GLU A 21 5.10 -7.94 0.58
N ASP A 22 5.59 -7.01 1.40
CA ASP A 22 4.89 -5.77 1.76
C ASP A 22 4.52 -4.93 0.53
N SER A 23 5.44 -4.81 -0.43
CA SER A 23 5.19 -4.09 -1.68
C SER A 23 4.10 -4.79 -2.52
N GLN A 24 4.10 -6.12 -2.58
CA GLN A 24 3.09 -6.91 -3.28
C GLN A 24 1.72 -6.85 -2.58
N ILE A 25 1.70 -6.87 -1.24
CA ILE A 25 0.50 -6.68 -0.43
C ILE A 25 -0.08 -5.29 -0.70
N TRP A 26 0.76 -4.26 -0.67
CA TRP A 26 0.34 -2.89 -0.97
C TRP A 26 -0.22 -2.74 -2.38
N ALA A 27 0.43 -3.33 -3.38
CA ALA A 27 -0.06 -3.32 -4.76
C ALA A 27 -1.44 -3.99 -4.90
N SER A 28 -1.62 -5.15 -4.24
CA SER A 28 -2.88 -5.88 -4.20
C SER A 28 -3.99 -5.06 -3.53
N LEU A 29 -3.67 -4.43 -2.39
CA LEU A 29 -4.61 -3.59 -1.65
C LEU A 29 -5.06 -2.38 -2.46
N LYS A 30 -4.13 -1.66 -3.09
CA LYS A 30 -4.45 -0.53 -3.97
C LYS A 30 -5.38 -0.93 -5.09
N LYS A 31 -5.15 -2.10 -5.70
CA LYS A 31 -6.00 -2.62 -6.78
C LYS A 31 -7.40 -2.93 -6.27
N ALA A 32 -7.51 -3.60 -5.13
CA ALA A 32 -8.80 -3.94 -4.52
C ALA A 32 -9.60 -2.67 -4.19
N ILE A 33 -8.97 -1.68 -3.54
CA ILE A 33 -9.61 -0.40 -3.21
C ILE A 33 -9.98 0.37 -4.48
N GLY A 34 -9.06 0.48 -5.44
CA GLY A 34 -9.31 1.15 -6.73
C GLY A 34 -10.46 0.55 -7.54
N SER A 35 -10.71 -0.75 -7.38
CA SER A 35 -11.84 -1.45 -8.00
C SER A 35 -13.15 -1.37 -7.20
N SER A 36 -13.11 -0.85 -5.97
CA SER A 36 -14.28 -0.76 -5.11
C SER A 36 -15.21 0.39 -5.52
N SER A 37 -16.52 0.15 -5.41
CA SER A 37 -17.54 1.15 -5.78
C SER A 37 -17.52 2.37 -4.87
N GLY A 38 -17.14 2.22 -3.60
CA GLY A 38 -16.98 3.33 -2.66
C GLY A 38 -15.85 4.28 -3.08
N PHE A 39 -14.68 3.73 -3.40
CA PHE A 39 -13.53 4.52 -3.85
C PHE A 39 -13.80 5.23 -5.19
N GLN A 40 -14.44 4.55 -6.14
CA GLN A 40 -14.76 5.15 -7.44
C GLN A 40 -15.71 6.35 -7.31
N ARG A 41 -16.71 6.27 -6.42
CA ARG A 41 -17.62 7.39 -6.13
C ARG A 41 -16.89 8.55 -5.47
N TRP A 42 -16.13 8.26 -4.43
CA TRP A 42 -15.30 9.25 -3.75
C TRP A 42 -14.32 9.96 -4.69
N GLN A 43 -13.71 9.22 -5.63
CA GLN A 43 -12.80 9.80 -6.62
C GLN A 43 -13.52 10.76 -7.60
N LEU A 44 -14.78 10.50 -7.93
CA LEU A 44 -15.59 11.41 -8.76
C LEU A 44 -15.93 12.71 -8.02
N GLU A 45 -16.26 12.60 -6.73
CA GLU A 45 -16.51 13.74 -5.85
C GLU A 45 -15.25 14.61 -5.73
N LEU A 46 -14.08 13.98 -5.48
CA LEU A 46 -12.80 14.68 -5.41
C LEU A 46 -12.47 15.41 -6.72
N ASN A 47 -12.61 14.74 -7.86
CA ASN A 47 -12.30 15.34 -9.17
C ASN A 47 -13.18 16.55 -9.48
N PHE A 48 -14.41 16.55 -8.97
CA PHE A 48 -15.35 17.65 -9.12
C PHE A 48 -14.97 18.85 -8.24
N GLU A 49 -14.57 18.59 -6.98
CA GLU A 49 -14.22 19.64 -6.02
C GLU A 49 -12.84 20.25 -6.28
N SER A 50 -11.85 19.43 -6.65
CA SER A 50 -10.45 19.88 -6.65
C SER A 50 -9.89 20.25 -8.02
N GLN A 51 -10.68 20.28 -9.12
CA GLN A 51 -10.40 20.76 -10.51
C GLN A 51 -9.04 20.36 -11.15
N GLN A 52 -8.17 19.63 -10.44
CA GLN A 52 -6.72 19.49 -10.64
C GLN A 52 -6.20 18.29 -9.81
N ALA A 53 -6.92 17.17 -9.75
CA ALA A 53 -6.39 16.01 -9.05
C ALA A 53 -5.44 15.20 -9.97
N ASN A 54 -4.31 15.78 -10.37
CA ASN A 54 -3.19 15.01 -10.95
C ASN A 54 -2.39 14.29 -9.84
N VAL A 55 -3.14 13.71 -8.91
CA VAL A 55 -2.68 13.09 -7.67
C VAL A 55 -2.51 11.61 -7.95
N SER A 56 -1.40 11.01 -7.54
CA SER A 56 -1.15 9.60 -7.82
C SER A 56 -2.19 8.71 -7.14
N ILE A 57 -2.44 7.54 -7.71
CA ILE A 57 -3.35 6.55 -7.12
C ILE A 57 -2.96 6.18 -5.69
N ASP A 58 -1.66 6.18 -5.37
CA ASP A 58 -1.15 5.96 -4.02
C ASP A 58 -1.63 7.02 -3.03
N GLN A 59 -1.60 8.29 -3.43
CA GLN A 59 -2.09 9.39 -2.59
C GLN A 59 -3.61 9.36 -2.48
N GLN A 60 -4.33 9.07 -3.57
CA GLN A 60 -5.79 8.94 -3.54
C GLN A 60 -6.24 7.81 -2.60
N VAL A 61 -5.61 6.63 -2.70
CA VAL A 61 -5.90 5.50 -1.80
C VAL A 61 -5.63 5.84 -0.34
N ARG A 62 -4.54 6.56 -0.05
CA ARG A 62 -4.22 7.02 1.32
C ARG A 62 -5.24 7.99 1.86
N SER A 63 -5.65 9.00 1.09
CA SER A 63 -6.66 9.97 1.52
C SER A 63 -8.02 9.31 1.75
N TYR A 64 -8.45 8.43 0.84
CA TYR A 64 -9.68 7.67 1.02
C TYR A 64 -9.66 6.82 2.30
N LEU A 65 -8.59 6.06 2.53
CA LEU A 65 -8.46 5.26 3.75
C LEU A 65 -8.50 6.13 5.00
N ARG A 66 -7.84 7.29 4.98
CA ARG A 66 -7.86 8.24 6.09
C ARG A 66 -9.27 8.73 6.39
N GLU A 67 -9.98 9.25 5.40
CA GLU A 67 -11.36 9.72 5.58
C GLU A 67 -12.30 8.60 6.03
N THR A 68 -12.15 7.41 5.46
CA THR A 68 -12.99 6.25 5.84
C THR A 68 -12.75 5.85 7.29
N LEU A 69 -11.49 5.88 7.74
CA LEU A 69 -11.13 5.57 9.13
C LEU A 69 -11.59 6.67 10.09
N GLU A 70 -11.48 7.94 9.71
CA GLU A 70 -11.98 9.07 10.50
C GLU A 70 -13.51 9.01 10.68
N THR A 71 -14.23 8.57 9.65
CA THR A 71 -15.69 8.40 9.68
C THR A 71 -16.13 7.24 10.58
N LEU A 72 -15.33 6.17 10.68
CA LEU A 72 -15.63 5.00 11.53
C LEU A 72 -15.16 5.17 12.99
N ALA A 73 -14.35 6.20 13.29
CA ALA A 73 -13.83 6.47 14.63
C ALA A 73 -14.74 7.36 15.49
N TYR A 74 -15.90 7.75 14.95
CA TYR A 74 -16.97 8.49 15.65
C TYR A 74 -18.07 7.53 16.11
#